data_AF-R7H2R6-F1
#
_entry.id   AF-R7H2R6-F1
#
_cell.length_a   1.000
_cell.length_b   1.000
_cell.length_c   1.000
_cell.angle_alpha   90.00
_cell.angle_beta   90.00
_cell.angle_gamma   90.00
#
_symmetry.space_group_name_H-M   'P 1'
#
loop_
_entity.id
_entity.type
_entity.pdbx_description
1 polymer ?
#
loop_
_entity_poly.entity_id
_entity_poly.type
_entity_poly.pdbx_seq_one_letter_code
_entity_poly.pdbx_strand_id
1 'polypeptide(L)'
;MSEGYQAQADELYDYVRIDDINRLDERAGLKRVTIFSPDGASDYMRTRLNRMSDETFARFIEYQKCISERADLIGTGSHVVDVVRVP
;
A
#
# COMPACT_ATOMS: atom_id res chain seq x y z
N MET A 1 -18.00 20.28 -5.94
CA MET A 1 -17.61 19.07 -6.70
C MET A 1 -16.15 19.30 -7.09
N SER A 2 -15.19 18.85 -6.28
CA SER A 2 -13.78 19.09 -6.57
C SER A 2 -13.38 18.23 -7.77
N GLU A 3 -12.64 18.83 -8.71
CA GLU A 3 -12.02 18.15 -9.84
C GLU A 3 -11.19 16.97 -9.32
N GLY A 4 -11.50 15.76 -9.78
CA GLY A 4 -10.82 14.53 -9.33
C GLY A 4 -9.40 14.44 -9.88
N TYR A 5 -8.57 13.57 -9.27
CA TYR A 5 -7.20 13.30 -9.69
C TYR A 5 -7.05 13.12 -11.21
N GLN A 6 -6.05 13.80 -11.79
CA GLN A 6 -5.68 13.77 -13.20
C GLN A 6 -4.16 13.66 -13.33
N ALA A 7 -3.69 12.47 -13.69
CA ALA A 7 -2.27 12.21 -13.88
C ALA A 7 -1.71 13.08 -15.02
N GLN A 8 -0.51 13.63 -14.83
CA GLN A 8 0.25 14.25 -15.91
C GLN A 8 1.02 13.19 -16.69
N ALA A 9 0.92 13.23 -18.02
CA ALA A 9 1.47 12.19 -18.90
C ALA A 9 3.00 12.02 -18.76
N ASP A 10 3.71 13.06 -18.29
CA ASP A 10 5.17 13.08 -18.16
C ASP A 10 5.67 12.83 -16.72
N GLU A 11 4.77 12.61 -15.74
CA GLU A 11 5.14 12.33 -14.35
C GLU A 11 5.09 10.83 -14.04
N LEU A 12 6.23 10.27 -13.61
CA LEU A 12 6.34 8.86 -13.22
C LEU A 12 5.66 8.56 -11.87
N TYR A 13 5.61 9.56 -10.99
CA TYR A 13 5.04 9.45 -9.65
C TYR A 13 4.10 10.62 -9.40
N ASP A 14 2.98 10.32 -8.76
CA ASP A 14 1.97 11.32 -8.40
C ASP A 14 1.38 10.98 -7.02
N TYR A 15 0.81 11.97 -6.37
CA TYR A 15 0.17 11.85 -5.06
C TYR A 15 -1.28 11.39 -5.23
N VAL A 16 -1.49 10.08 -5.16
CA VAL A 16 -2.80 9.44 -5.29
C VAL A 16 -3.39 9.16 -3.90
N ARG A 17 -4.67 9.49 -3.70
CA ARG A 17 -5.41 9.12 -2.48
C ARG A 17 -6.14 7.79 -2.67
N ILE A 18 -6.49 7.14 -1.57
CA ILE A 18 -7.31 5.90 -1.60
C ILE A 18 -8.64 6.13 -2.33
N ASP A 19 -9.26 7.30 -2.17
CA ASP A 19 -10.49 7.65 -2.90
C ASP A 19 -10.28 7.71 -4.42
N ASP A 20 -9.10 8.13 -4.87
CA ASP A 20 -8.75 8.15 -6.29
C ASP A 20 -8.55 6.74 -6.83
N ILE A 21 -7.88 5.87 -6.07
CA ILE A 21 -7.73 4.44 -6.41
C ILE A 21 -9.11 3.78 -6.52
N ASN A 22 -9.98 3.98 -5.52
CA ASN A 22 -11.35 3.45 -5.53
C ASN A 22 -12.14 3.88 -6.77
N ARG A 23 -12.05 5.17 -7.12
CA ARG A 23 -12.71 5.73 -8.31
C ARG A 23 -12.15 5.12 -9.60
N LEU A 24 -10.84 4.89 -9.68
CA LEU A 24 -10.21 4.28 -10.85
C LEU A 24 -10.63 2.82 -11.02
N ASP A 25 -10.65 2.04 -9.94
CA ASP A 25 -11.11 0.66 -9.94
C ASP A 25 -12.56 0.54 -10.42
N GLU A 26 -13.44 1.38 -9.88
CA GLU A 26 -14.85 1.42 -10.26
C GLU A 26 -15.02 1.75 -11.75
N ARG A 27 -14.31 2.78 -12.23
CA ARG A 27 -14.37 3.19 -13.65
C ARG A 27 -13.79 2.13 -14.60
N ALA A 28 -12.80 1.37 -14.14
CA ALA A 28 -12.19 0.29 -14.91
C ALA A 28 -12.95 -1.05 -14.79
N GLY A 29 -13.99 -1.13 -13.94
CA GLY A 29 -14.72 -2.37 -13.69
C GLY A 29 -13.90 -3.43 -12.94
N LEU A 30 -12.84 -3.01 -12.25
CA LEU A 30 -11.95 -3.88 -11.51
C LEU A 30 -12.57 -4.28 -10.16
N LYS A 31 -12.28 -5.49 -9.70
CA LYS A 31 -12.70 -5.94 -8.37
C LYS A 31 -11.47 -6.11 -7.48
N ARG A 32 -11.39 -5.31 -6.42
CA ARG A 32 -10.32 -5.43 -5.42
C ARG A 32 -10.37 -6.78 -4.71
N VAL A 33 -9.20 -7.41 -4.61
CA VAL A 33 -8.95 -8.63 -3.84
C VAL A 33 -8.38 -8.25 -2.47
N THR A 34 -7.35 -7.40 -2.43
CA THR A 34 -6.77 -6.85 -1.21
C THR A 34 -6.03 -5.54 -1.52
N ILE A 35 -5.87 -4.69 -0.52
CA ILE A 35 -5.00 -3.50 -0.57
C ILE A 35 -4.15 -3.47 0.70
N PHE A 36 -2.85 -3.23 0.57
CA PHE A 36 -1.94 -3.24 1.70
C PHE A 36 -0.79 -2.24 1.55
N SER A 37 -0.24 -1.80 2.69
CA SER A 37 1.02 -1.04 2.74
C SER A 37 2.18 -1.99 3.08
N PRO A 38 3.14 -2.21 2.16
CA PRO A 38 4.21 -3.18 2.36
C PRO A 38 5.33 -2.68 3.28
N ASP A 39 5.54 -1.36 3.31
CA ASP A 39 6.77 -0.72 3.78
C ASP A 39 6.61 0.13 5.04
N GLY A 40 5.41 0.42 5.53
CA GLY A 40 5.19 1.40 6.61
C GLY A 40 6.12 1.33 7.84
N ALA A 41 5.79 0.50 8.83
CA ALA A 41 6.64 0.37 10.02
C ALA A 41 7.99 -0.29 9.72
N SER A 42 8.06 -1.13 8.68
CA SER A 42 9.29 -1.82 8.27
C SER A 42 10.36 -0.84 7.78
N ASP A 43 9.97 0.24 7.09
CA ASP A 43 10.90 1.24 6.60
C ASP A 43 11.53 2.04 7.75
N TYR A 44 10.70 2.48 8.72
CA TYR A 44 11.20 3.10 9.94
C TYR A 44 12.12 2.17 10.75
N MET A 45 11.80 0.87 10.80
CA MET A 45 12.54 -0.11 11.58
C MET A 45 13.75 -0.71 10.84
N ARG A 46 14.07 -0.28 9.61
CA ARG A 46 15.07 -0.90 8.73
C ARG A 46 16.40 -1.23 9.42
N THR A 47 16.97 -0.30 10.18
CA THR A 47 18.25 -0.54 10.89
C THR A 47 18.14 -1.61 11.98
N ARG A 48 16.97 -1.75 12.62
CA ARG A 48 16.72 -2.80 13.61
C ARG A 48 16.49 -4.15 12.93
N LEU A 49 15.67 -4.17 11.87
CA LEU A 49 15.40 -5.38 11.09
C LEU A 49 16.69 -6.04 10.57
N ASN A 50 17.61 -5.24 10.03
CA ASN A 50 18.90 -5.72 9.52
C ASN A 50 19.84 -6.35 10.57
N ARG A 51 19.52 -6.21 11.86
CA ARG A 51 20.31 -6.75 12.98
C ARG A 51 19.55 -7.85 13.73
N MET A 52 18.32 -8.17 13.32
CA MET A 52 17.55 -9.24 13.93
C MET A 52 18.14 -10.60 13.57
N SER A 53 18.00 -11.57 14.48
CA SER A 53 18.19 -12.97 14.13
C SER A 53 17.11 -13.42 13.16
N ASP A 54 17.37 -14.48 12.40
CA ASP A 54 16.40 -15.06 11.47
C ASP A 54 15.07 -15.40 12.17
N GLU A 55 15.14 -15.94 13.39
CA GLU A 55 13.94 -16.25 14.19
C GLU A 55 13.13 -15.00 14.50
N THR A 56 13.78 -13.92 14.94
CA THR A 56 13.09 -12.67 15.31
C THR A 56 12.53 -11.99 14.06
N PHE A 57 13.30 -11.99 12.97
CA PHE A 57 12.85 -11.44 11.70
C PHE A 57 11.64 -12.21 11.15
N ALA A 58 11.62 -13.54 11.26
CA ALA A 58 10.45 -14.34 10.87
C ALA A 58 9.19 -13.94 11.65
N ARG A 59 9.31 -13.66 12.96
CA ARG A 59 8.18 -13.15 13.75
C ARG A 59 7.73 -11.76 13.29
N PHE A 60 8.67 -10.89 12.92
CA PHE A 60 8.34 -9.59 12.35
C PHE A 60 7.56 -9.72 11.04
N ILE A 61 7.95 -10.63 10.16
CA ILE A 61 7.24 -10.87 8.89
C ILE A 61 5.79 -11.31 9.14
N GLU A 62 5.56 -12.25 10.06
CA GLU A 62 4.19 -12.67 10.41
C GLU A 62 3.37 -11.52 10.99
N TYR A 63 3.95 -10.70 11.87
CA TYR A 63 3.31 -9.49 12.37
C TYR A 63 2.99 -8.50 11.23
N GLN A 64 3.93 -8.24 10.33
CA GLN A 64 3.73 -7.31 9.21
C GLN A 64 2.57 -7.75 8.31
N LYS A 65 2.45 -9.05 8.00
CA LYS A 65 1.32 -9.59 7.24
C LYS A 65 -0.02 -9.36 7.94
N CYS A 66 -0.06 -9.43 9.27
CA CYS A 66 -1.29 -9.17 10.02
C CYS A 66 -1.69 -7.68 10.02
N ILE A 67 -0.73 -6.76 9.92
CA ILE A 67 -1.01 -5.32 10.04
C ILE A 67 -1.02 -4.57 8.70
N SER A 68 -0.45 -5.14 7.63
CA SER A 68 -0.27 -4.45 6.34
C SER A 68 -1.60 -4.09 5.66
N GLU A 69 -2.68 -4.82 5.97
CA GLU A 69 -4.04 -4.61 5.45
C GLU A 69 -4.93 -3.78 6.40
N ARG A 70 -4.41 -3.36 7.56
CA ARG A 70 -5.20 -2.56 8.50
C ARG A 70 -5.56 -1.22 7.88
N ALA A 71 -6.86 -0.95 7.76
CA ALA A 71 -7.38 0.25 7.10
C ALA A 71 -6.81 1.56 7.64
N ASP A 72 -6.54 1.66 8.94
CA ASP A 72 -5.96 2.85 9.58
C ASP A 72 -4.47 3.03 9.31
N LEU A 73 -3.79 2.00 8.80
CA LEU A 73 -2.38 2.02 8.42
C LEU A 73 -2.16 2.07 6.90
N ILE A 74 -3.21 1.93 6.08
CA ILE A 74 -3.11 2.05 4.63
C ILE A 74 -2.63 3.47 4.27
N GLY A 75 -1.56 3.55 3.49
CA GLY A 75 -0.92 4.82 3.14
C GLY A 75 0.05 5.36 4.20
N THR A 76 0.23 4.68 5.34
CA THR A 76 1.30 4.97 6.32
C THR A 76 2.61 4.33 5.84
N GLY A 77 3.03 4.64 4.63
CA GLY A 77 4.21 4.09 3.94
C GLY A 77 4.53 4.91 2.70
N SER A 78 5.53 4.51 1.91
CA SER A 78 5.87 5.25 0.69
C SER A 78 4.90 4.95 -0.45
N HIS A 79 4.20 3.81 -0.36
CA HIS A 79 3.25 3.36 -1.37
C HIS A 79 2.24 2.36 -0.80
N VAL A 80 1.23 2.05 -1.60
CA VAL A 80 0.27 0.97 -1.36
C VAL A 80 0.26 0.05 -2.57
N VAL A 81 -0.04 -1.23 -2.34
CA VAL A 81 -0.27 -2.21 -3.39
C VAL A 81 -1.75 -2.55 -3.40
N ASP A 82 -2.41 -2.29 -4.52
CA ASP A 82 -3.79 -2.69 -4.75
C ASP A 82 -3.82 -3.91 -5.68
N VAL A 83 -4.30 -5.03 -5.17
CA VAL A 83 -4.41 -6.28 -5.93
C VAL A 83 -5.85 -6.39 -6.42
N VAL A 84 -6.02 -6.34 -7.73
CA VAL A 84 -7.32 -6.33 -8.41
C VAL A 84 -7.44 -7.52 -9.36
N ARG A 85 -8.68 -7.98 -9.59
CA ARG A 85 -9.01 -8.91 -10.67
C ARG A 85 -9.79 -8.21 -11.77
N VAL A 86 -9.48 -8.59 -13.01
CA VAL A 86 -10.32 -8.29 -14.17
C VAL A 86 -11.52 -9.26 -14.14
N PRO A 87 -12.75 -8.79 -14.42
CA PRO A 87 -13.93 -9.65 -14.50
C PRO A 87 -13.83 -10.80 -15.50
#